data_AF-A0A9W2YZ20-F1
#
_entry.id   AF-A0A9W2YZ20-F1
#
_cell.length_a   1.000
_cell.length_b   1.000
_cell.length_c   1.000
_cell.angle_alpha   90.00
_cell.angle_beta   90.00
_cell.angle_gamma   90.00
#
_symmetry.space_group_name_H-M   'P 1'
#
loop_
_entity.id
_entity.type
_entity.pdbx_description
1 polymer ?
#
loop_
_entity_poly.entity_id
_entity_poly.type
_entity_poly.pdbx_seq_one_letter_code
_entity_poly.pdbx_strand_id
1 'polypeptide(L)'
;MEIPLQVVGGMTWCITTCNFDVDVDLLFQENSTIGQKIALTESIVAVLPRMKCPHRIEPHQIQGLDFIHIFPVVQWLVKKAIETREEMGDYIRSFSISQFNKSHKMPEDELFEKGKEKSLETLSNVKDVYKPQRKYRRHDVDKLKDEETRVQSTLLEYGRQYGVSHVDKDQKESAAKKKGLLPGMTKDTVDDEDDAEAEEERIKALMSGMSAMEMKEGKVAASAVGSLVGLKSQEIQKIASEFAQKQAEREQTEKQERQGGVQQHKRITTALKKQIEAQQSKYDELSAKHKQLYSAYVETKEMLDKVQEESNKIDQEMEEIDQIENSENQGILQTLRALVAKNESLKKQEQEFKAQCKEEMAKLKQNIEKLKEEGNEADSEDKERVTLIDKQYNADKEKLHKIRLLLAKKNREIAALQRKIDEVPSRAELSQYQRRFVELYNQVASKHIETKQFFTLYNTLEDTKTYLNKEVQLLNSIHDNFQTAMSSPANKEAFLKQFEQIVEGVKQNKAKAEKKKQEEKMKRDQLSDQHQDLIEKQRLYFKTVKEFKEECRKNEILLSKLRSG
;
A
#
# COMPACT_ATOMS: atom_id res chain seq x y z
N MET A 1 -35.84 -34.00 5.56
CA MET A 1 -36.73 -32.96 6.13
C MET A 1 -35.83 -31.93 6.84
N GLU A 2 -35.00 -31.22 6.06
CA GLU A 2 -33.86 -30.40 6.56
C GLU A 2 -34.17 -28.90 6.71
N ILE A 3 -35.41 -28.50 6.43
CA ILE A 3 -35.85 -27.11 6.37
C ILE A 3 -35.84 -26.35 7.72
N PRO A 4 -36.03 -26.97 8.93
CA PRO A 4 -36.19 -26.16 10.15
C PRO A 4 -34.91 -25.45 10.61
N LEU A 5 -33.72 -25.97 10.31
CA LEU A 5 -32.46 -25.36 10.77
C LEU A 5 -32.06 -24.11 9.97
N GLN A 6 -32.43 -24.02 8.69
CA GLN A 6 -32.09 -22.86 7.85
C GLN A 6 -32.87 -21.61 8.27
N VAL A 7 -34.16 -21.76 8.55
CA VAL A 7 -35.01 -20.65 9.00
C VAL A 7 -34.57 -20.17 10.38
N VAL A 8 -34.34 -21.11 11.30
CA VAL A 8 -33.87 -20.82 12.66
C VAL A 8 -32.49 -20.16 12.63
N GLY A 9 -31.55 -20.67 11.82
CA GLY A 9 -30.23 -20.08 11.65
C GLY A 9 -30.29 -18.67 11.05
N GLY A 10 -31.16 -18.45 10.06
CA GLY A 10 -31.40 -17.13 9.48
C GLY A 10 -31.96 -16.12 10.48
N MET A 11 -32.90 -16.56 11.33
CA MET A 11 -33.44 -15.73 12.42
C MET A 11 -32.38 -15.39 13.45
N THR A 12 -31.57 -16.36 13.90
CA THR A 12 -30.48 -16.11 14.84
C THR A 12 -29.44 -15.16 14.26
N TRP A 13 -29.08 -15.30 12.99
CA TRP A 13 -28.16 -14.39 12.32
C TRP A 13 -28.66 -12.95 12.26
N CYS A 14 -29.96 -12.74 11.97
CA CYS A 14 -30.55 -11.41 11.99
C CYS A 14 -30.49 -10.81 13.40
N ILE A 15 -30.72 -11.63 14.43
CA ILE A 15 -30.70 -11.21 15.84
C ILE A 15 -29.28 -10.82 16.30
N THR A 16 -28.27 -11.64 16.01
CA THR A 16 -26.87 -11.34 16.36
C THR A 16 -26.36 -10.12 15.61
N THR A 17 -26.79 -9.93 14.36
CA THR A 17 -26.48 -8.72 13.58
C THR A 17 -27.07 -7.46 14.23
N CYS A 18 -28.19 -7.58 14.93
CA CYS A 18 -28.80 -6.48 15.68
C CYS A 18 -28.14 -6.23 17.06
N ASN A 19 -27.00 -6.86 17.35
CA ASN A 19 -26.21 -6.68 18.58
C ASN A 19 -26.93 -7.11 19.87
N PHE A 20 -27.85 -8.07 19.75
CA PHE A 20 -28.48 -8.72 20.91
C PHE A 20 -27.88 -10.11 21.10
N ASP A 21 -27.46 -10.41 22.33
CA ASP A 21 -26.96 -11.73 22.69
C ASP A 21 -28.10 -12.74 22.70
N VAL A 22 -28.01 -13.69 21.77
CA VAL A 22 -28.67 -14.98 21.85
C VAL A 22 -27.61 -15.95 22.33
N ASP A 23 -27.78 -16.40 23.57
CA ASP A 23 -26.85 -17.31 24.27
C ASP A 23 -26.98 -18.72 23.68
N VAL A 24 -26.54 -18.87 22.42
CA VAL A 24 -26.65 -20.10 21.65
C VAL A 24 -25.36 -20.29 20.88
N ASP A 25 -24.70 -21.39 21.20
CA ASP A 25 -23.50 -21.88 20.54
C ASP A 25 -23.81 -22.18 19.06
N LEU A 26 -23.53 -21.20 18.19
CA LEU A 26 -23.82 -21.17 16.75
C LEU A 26 -22.87 -22.06 15.93
N LEU A 27 -22.39 -23.16 16.50
CA LEU A 27 -21.74 -24.20 15.72
C LEU A 27 -22.84 -24.98 15.01
N PHE A 28 -23.03 -24.71 13.72
CA PHE A 28 -23.86 -25.50 12.83
C PHE A 28 -23.49 -26.98 12.97
N GLN A 29 -24.31 -27.71 13.72
CA GLN A 29 -24.23 -29.17 13.85
C GLN A 29 -25.46 -29.72 13.16
N GLU A 30 -25.28 -30.34 11.98
CA GLU A 30 -26.37 -30.93 11.18
C GLU A 30 -27.29 -31.85 12.01
N ASN A 31 -26.75 -32.44 13.08
CA ASN A 31 -27.45 -33.35 13.98
C ASN A 31 -27.73 -32.77 15.38
N SER A 32 -28.13 -31.49 15.50
CA SER A 32 -28.53 -30.95 16.82
C SER A 32 -29.67 -31.78 17.43
N THR A 33 -29.52 -32.15 18.70
CA THR A 33 -30.53 -32.93 19.43
C THR A 33 -31.85 -32.17 19.51
N ILE A 34 -32.98 -32.89 19.55
CA ILE A 34 -34.33 -32.27 19.60
C ILE A 34 -34.47 -31.28 20.76
N GLY A 35 -33.82 -31.54 21.90
CA GLY A 35 -33.79 -30.64 23.06
C GLY A 35 -33.01 -29.35 22.82
N GLN A 36 -31.90 -29.39 22.08
CA GLN A 36 -31.17 -28.18 21.67
C GLN A 36 -31.99 -27.35 20.68
N LYS A 37 -32.72 -27.99 19.76
CA LYS A 37 -33.62 -27.29 18.83
C LYS A 37 -34.77 -26.59 19.55
N ILE A 38 -35.34 -27.22 20.57
CA ILE A 38 -36.38 -26.63 21.42
C ILE A 38 -35.81 -25.47 22.24
N ALA A 39 -34.69 -25.65 22.92
CA ALA A 39 -34.05 -24.57 23.70
C ALA A 39 -33.68 -23.36 22.82
N LEU A 40 -33.24 -23.60 21.59
CA LEU A 40 -32.87 -22.56 20.64
C LEU A 40 -34.11 -21.78 20.16
N THR A 41 -35.19 -22.49 19.81
CA THR A 41 -36.46 -21.84 19.41
C THR A 41 -37.10 -21.06 20.56
N GLU A 42 -37.03 -21.56 21.80
CA GLU A 42 -37.46 -20.83 23.01
C GLU A 42 -36.60 -19.58 23.26
N SER A 43 -35.29 -19.66 23.08
CA SER A 43 -34.38 -18.52 23.23
C SER A 43 -34.66 -17.42 22.20
N ILE A 44 -34.90 -17.78 20.93
CA ILE A 44 -35.31 -16.83 19.90
C ILE A 44 -36.63 -16.13 20.28
N VAL A 45 -37.63 -16.89 20.71
CA VAL A 45 -38.95 -16.35 21.13
C VAL A 45 -38.81 -15.43 22.35
N ALA A 46 -37.88 -15.70 23.26
CA ALA A 46 -37.61 -14.84 24.42
C ALA A 46 -36.92 -13.51 24.05
N VAL A 47 -36.14 -13.47 22.96
CA VAL A 47 -35.41 -12.26 22.53
C VAL A 47 -36.27 -11.33 21.66
N LEU A 48 -37.23 -11.85 20.90
CA LEU A 48 -38.11 -11.04 20.03
C LEU A 48 -38.87 -9.91 20.78
N PRO A 49 -39.42 -10.12 22.00
CA PRO A 49 -40.00 -9.04 22.80
C PRO A 49 -38.98 -7.98 23.24
N ARG A 50 -37.73 -8.37 23.51
CA ARG A 50 -36.65 -7.43 23.89
C ARG A 50 -36.28 -6.52 22.73
N MET A 51 -36.36 -7.01 21.50
CA MET A 51 -36.18 -6.21 20.29
C MET A 51 -37.39 -5.35 19.92
N LYS A 52 -38.50 -5.43 20.67
CA LYS A 52 -39.77 -4.76 20.36
C LYS A 52 -40.36 -5.21 19.01
N CYS A 53 -40.24 -6.50 18.68
CA CYS A 53 -40.93 -7.06 17.51
C CYS A 53 -42.46 -6.96 17.70
N PRO A 54 -43.22 -6.44 16.72
CA PRO A 54 -44.67 -6.30 16.81
C PRO A 54 -45.43 -7.61 16.61
N HIS A 55 -44.76 -8.66 16.11
CA HIS A 55 -45.37 -9.96 15.82
C HIS A 55 -45.00 -10.98 16.89
N ARG A 56 -46.00 -11.66 17.45
CA ARG A 56 -45.81 -12.73 18.44
C ARG A 56 -45.75 -14.08 17.75
N ILE A 57 -44.83 -14.92 18.21
CA ILE A 57 -44.62 -16.27 17.70
C ILE A 57 -44.30 -17.20 18.87
N GLU A 58 -44.83 -18.42 18.82
CA GLU A 58 -44.60 -19.46 19.84
C GLU A 58 -43.56 -20.49 19.36
N PRO A 59 -42.83 -21.15 20.29
CA PRO A 59 -41.80 -22.13 19.92
C PRO A 59 -42.31 -23.27 19.04
N HIS A 60 -43.54 -23.75 19.30
CA HIS A 60 -44.16 -24.82 18.52
C HIS A 60 -44.45 -24.40 17.07
N GLN A 61 -44.68 -23.12 16.80
CA GLN A 61 -44.98 -22.61 15.45
C GLN A 61 -43.72 -22.61 14.59
N ILE A 62 -42.56 -22.32 15.19
CA ILE A 62 -41.25 -22.38 14.53
C ILE A 62 -40.87 -23.85 14.27
N GLN A 63 -41.09 -24.73 15.24
CA GLN A 63 -40.80 -26.16 15.09
C GLN A 63 -41.76 -26.87 14.11
N GLY A 64 -43.03 -26.44 14.06
CA GLY A 64 -44.08 -26.95 13.19
C GLY A 64 -44.09 -26.39 11.76
N LEU A 65 -43.13 -25.50 11.42
CA LEU A 65 -43.03 -24.84 10.11
C LEU A 65 -44.30 -24.07 9.72
N ASP A 66 -44.87 -23.33 10.66
CA ASP A 66 -46.03 -22.47 10.40
C ASP A 66 -45.59 -21.16 9.70
N PHE A 67 -45.41 -21.25 8.38
CA PHE A 67 -44.93 -20.15 7.55
C PHE A 67 -45.82 -18.91 7.58
N ILE A 68 -47.10 -19.04 7.95
CA ILE A 68 -48.05 -17.92 8.04
C ILE A 68 -47.62 -16.97 9.17
N HIS A 69 -47.20 -17.53 10.30
CA HIS A 69 -46.79 -16.75 11.48
C HIS A 69 -45.29 -16.46 11.50
N ILE A 70 -44.46 -17.32 10.90
CA ILE A 70 -43.01 -17.11 10.79
C ILE A 70 -42.67 -15.96 9.82
N PHE A 71 -43.37 -15.86 8.69
CA PHE A 71 -43.01 -14.92 7.62
C PHE A 71 -42.99 -13.44 8.05
N PRO A 72 -44.01 -12.91 8.76
CA PRO A 72 -43.98 -11.51 9.23
C PRO A 72 -42.81 -11.21 10.18
N VAL A 73 -42.45 -12.17 11.04
CA VAL A 73 -41.33 -12.04 11.99
C VAL A 73 -40.00 -11.99 11.23
N VAL A 74 -39.80 -12.88 10.25
CA VAL A 74 -38.58 -12.91 9.43
C VAL A 74 -38.46 -11.63 8.59
N GLN A 75 -39.54 -11.19 7.96
CA GLN A 75 -39.55 -9.95 7.17
C GLN A 75 -39.15 -8.73 8.03
N TRP A 76 -39.68 -8.66 9.25
CA TRP A 76 -39.32 -7.60 10.20
C TRP A 76 -37.86 -7.69 10.65
N LEU A 77 -37.38 -8.89 11.01
CA LEU A 77 -35.98 -9.12 11.42
C LEU A 77 -34.98 -8.74 10.32
N VAL A 78 -35.26 -9.11 9.08
CA VAL A 78 -34.38 -8.75 7.94
C VAL A 78 -34.35 -7.25 7.73
N LYS A 79 -35.51 -6.58 7.80
CA LYS A 79 -35.58 -5.12 7.70
C LYS A 79 -34.78 -4.45 8.83
N LYS A 80 -34.94 -4.93 10.06
CA LYS A 80 -34.23 -4.40 11.23
C LYS A 80 -32.71 -4.64 11.17
N ALA A 81 -32.28 -5.80 10.66
CA ALA A 81 -30.87 -6.12 10.48
C ALA A 81 -30.20 -5.23 9.43
N ILE A 82 -30.91 -4.88 8.34
CA ILE A 82 -30.41 -3.94 7.33
C ILE A 82 -30.26 -2.53 7.92
N GLU A 83 -31.28 -2.03 8.61
CA GLU A 83 -31.25 -0.72 9.29
C GLU A 83 -30.06 -0.64 10.27
N THR A 84 -29.88 -1.67 11.10
CA THR A 84 -28.79 -1.70 12.11
C THR A 84 -27.41 -1.79 11.45
N ARG A 85 -27.31 -2.47 10.30
CA ARG A 85 -26.07 -2.55 9.52
C ARG A 85 -25.71 -1.22 8.86
N GLU A 86 -26.70 -0.45 8.42
CA GLU A 86 -26.48 0.91 7.91
C GLU A 86 -26.02 1.86 9.03
N GLU A 87 -26.62 1.76 10.23
CA GLU A 87 -26.24 2.59 11.38
C GLU A 87 -24.85 2.24 11.95
N MET A 88 -24.52 0.95 12.04
CA MET A 88 -23.31 0.46 12.73
C MET A 88 -22.16 0.12 11.77
N GLY A 89 -22.42 0.10 10.47
CA GLY A 89 -21.47 -0.37 9.45
C GLY A 89 -20.18 0.44 9.41
N ASP A 90 -20.27 1.76 9.49
CA ASP A 90 -19.10 2.65 9.49
C ASP A 90 -18.25 2.49 10.75
N TYR A 91 -18.91 2.33 11.91
CA TYR A 91 -18.24 2.08 13.17
C TYR A 91 -17.48 0.74 13.14
N ILE A 92 -18.15 -0.36 12.74
CA ILE A 92 -17.52 -1.68 12.62
C ILE A 92 -16.35 -1.63 11.65
N ARG A 93 -16.49 -0.97 10.50
CA ARG A 93 -15.42 -0.81 9.51
C ARG A 93 -14.22 -0.06 10.09
N SER A 94 -14.45 1.05 10.77
CA SER A 94 -13.38 1.83 11.43
C SER A 94 -12.68 1.01 12.51
N PHE A 95 -13.42 0.22 13.29
CA PHE A 95 -12.90 -0.66 14.31
C PHE A 95 -12.06 -1.80 13.69
N SER A 96 -12.53 -2.43 12.62
CA SER A 96 -11.78 -3.46 11.89
C SER A 96 -10.49 -2.92 11.29
N ILE A 97 -10.50 -1.71 10.70
CA ILE A 97 -9.29 -1.06 10.19
C ILE A 97 -8.32 -0.79 11.34
N SER A 98 -8.80 -0.30 12.48
CA SER A 98 -7.98 -0.07 13.67
C SER A 98 -7.34 -1.35 14.21
N GLN A 99 -8.09 -2.46 14.27
CA GLN A 99 -7.57 -3.74 14.73
C GLN A 99 -6.56 -4.34 13.74
N PHE A 100 -6.83 -4.22 12.44
CA PHE A 100 -5.91 -4.67 11.40
C PHE A 100 -4.59 -3.90 11.45
N ASN A 101 -4.65 -2.56 11.53
CA ASN A 101 -3.47 -1.70 11.57
C ASN A 101 -2.59 -1.88 12.82
N LYS A 102 -3.10 -2.51 13.90
CA LYS A 102 -2.29 -2.86 15.08
C LYS A 102 -1.36 -4.05 14.82
N SER A 103 -1.78 -5.01 14.01
CA SER A 103 -1.07 -6.27 13.80
C SER A 103 -0.42 -6.38 12.43
N HIS A 104 -0.91 -5.62 11.45
CA HIS A 104 -0.45 -5.67 10.07
C HIS A 104 -0.27 -4.25 9.51
N LYS A 105 0.75 -4.08 8.67
CA LYS A 105 1.01 -2.84 7.93
C LYS A 105 0.82 -3.09 6.45
N MET A 106 0.26 -2.13 5.74
CA MET A 106 0.14 -2.23 4.29
C MET A 106 1.48 -1.89 3.62
N PRO A 107 1.77 -2.43 2.43
CA PRO A 107 2.97 -2.06 1.67
C PRO A 107 3.07 -0.55 1.38
N GLU A 108 1.93 0.14 1.24
CA GLU A 108 1.86 1.59 1.09
C GLU A 108 2.30 2.32 2.37
N ASP A 109 1.96 1.81 3.57
CA ASP A 109 2.38 2.38 4.85
C ASP A 109 3.90 2.25 5.06
N GLU A 110 4.50 1.14 4.62
CA GLU A 110 5.96 0.96 4.68
C GLU A 110 6.71 1.89 3.73
N LEU A 111 6.18 2.13 2.54
CA LEU A 111 6.73 3.10 1.59
C LEU A 111 6.61 4.52 2.14
N PHE A 112 5.50 4.85 2.79
CA PHE A 112 5.29 6.15 3.44
C PHE A 112 6.27 6.37 4.60
N GLU A 113 6.45 5.40 5.50
CA GLU A 113 7.42 5.51 6.61
C GLU A 113 8.87 5.64 6.11
N LYS A 114 9.24 4.94 5.02
CA LYS A 114 10.56 5.12 4.37
C LYS A 114 10.74 6.50 3.73
N GLY A 115 9.66 7.10 3.20
CA GLY A 115 9.67 8.44 2.61
C GLY A 115 9.63 9.58 3.63
N LYS A 116 9.08 9.31 4.81
CA LYS A 116 8.87 10.29 5.90
C LYS A 116 10.18 10.84 6.44
N GLU A 117 11.20 10.00 6.64
CA GLU A 117 12.51 10.43 7.14
C GLU A 117 13.20 11.40 6.17
N LYS A 118 13.21 11.06 4.87
CA LYS A 118 13.70 11.95 3.80
C LYS A 118 12.92 13.26 3.70
N SER A 119 11.60 13.20 3.92
CA SER A 119 10.73 14.38 3.92
C SER A 119 11.00 15.28 5.13
N LEU A 120 11.34 14.72 6.28
CA LEU A 120 11.73 15.48 7.47
C LEU A 120 13.12 16.12 7.31
N GLU A 121 14.09 15.39 6.73
CA GLU A 121 15.42 15.92 6.39
C GLU A 121 15.33 17.09 5.42
N THR A 122 14.56 16.95 4.35
CA THR A 122 14.35 18.03 3.38
C THR A 122 13.68 19.25 4.02
N LEU A 123 12.69 19.05 4.90
CA LEU A 123 12.08 20.14 5.65
C LEU A 123 13.07 20.83 6.60
N SER A 124 13.96 20.07 7.26
CA SER A 124 15.02 20.61 8.11
C SER A 124 16.04 21.41 7.29
N ASN A 125 16.47 20.89 6.15
CA ASN A 125 17.41 21.56 5.25
C ASN A 125 16.83 22.87 4.70
N VAL A 126 15.56 22.86 4.28
CA VAL A 126 14.86 24.07 3.86
C VAL A 126 14.79 25.06 5.02
N LYS A 127 14.38 24.59 6.21
CA LYS A 127 14.35 25.45 7.41
C LYS A 127 15.71 26.07 7.69
N ASP A 128 16.80 25.33 7.55
CA ASP A 128 18.18 25.77 7.79
C ASP A 128 18.69 26.77 6.76
N VAL A 129 18.41 26.53 5.47
CA VAL A 129 18.79 27.44 4.36
C VAL A 129 18.07 28.78 4.48
N TYR A 130 16.80 28.78 4.88
CA TYR A 130 16.00 29.99 5.04
C TYR A 130 16.02 30.56 6.47
N LYS A 131 16.98 30.16 7.33
CA LYS A 131 17.15 30.78 8.66
C LYS A 131 17.54 32.26 8.50
N PRO A 132 16.87 33.18 9.22
CA PRO A 132 17.28 34.58 9.23
C PRO A 132 18.73 34.71 9.75
N GLN A 133 19.63 35.17 8.89
CA GLN A 133 21.02 35.45 9.26
C GLN A 133 21.18 36.92 9.62
N ARG A 134 21.79 37.19 10.77
CA ARG A 134 22.08 38.54 11.25
C ARG A 134 23.30 39.09 10.50
N LYS A 135 23.14 40.19 9.76
CA LYS A 135 24.21 40.87 9.00
C LYS A 135 24.98 41.89 9.83
N TYR A 136 24.32 42.53 10.78
CA TYR A 136 24.91 43.57 11.61
C TYR A 136 24.71 43.27 13.10
N ARG A 137 25.70 43.62 13.93
CA ARG A 137 25.65 43.44 15.38
C ARG A 137 25.76 44.79 16.08
N ARG A 138 24.94 44.99 17.12
CA ARG A 138 25.02 46.17 17.99
C ARG A 138 26.04 45.97 19.11
N HIS A 139 26.70 47.06 19.48
CA HIS A 139 27.60 47.10 20.64
C HIS A 139 26.93 47.64 21.91
N ASP A 140 25.96 48.56 21.81
CA ASP A 140 25.33 49.21 22.95
C ASP A 140 23.81 48.95 22.98
N VAL A 141 23.37 47.94 23.74
CA VAL A 141 21.95 47.58 23.89
C VAL A 141 21.21 48.55 24.83
N ASP A 142 21.93 49.19 25.75
CA ASP A 142 21.34 49.90 26.91
C ASP A 142 21.01 51.39 26.67
N LYS A 143 21.29 51.95 25.48
CA LYS A 143 21.08 53.38 25.20
C LYS A 143 19.79 53.71 24.44
N LEU A 144 19.07 52.71 23.93
CA LEU A 144 17.84 52.91 23.15
C LEU A 144 16.61 52.73 24.04
N LYS A 145 16.04 53.84 24.53
CA LYS A 145 14.83 53.83 25.37
C LYS A 145 13.53 53.82 24.55
N ASP A 146 13.60 54.17 23.28
CA ASP A 146 12.45 54.35 22.41
C ASP A 146 12.14 53.07 21.59
N GLU A 147 10.86 52.70 21.51
CA GLU A 147 10.42 51.39 21.01
C GLU A 147 10.57 51.28 19.49
N GLU A 148 10.29 52.37 18.76
CA GLU A 148 10.40 52.43 17.30
C GLU A 148 11.84 52.27 16.84
N THR A 149 12.78 52.95 17.51
CA THR A 149 14.20 52.87 17.21
C THR A 149 14.74 51.47 17.50
N ARG A 150 14.21 50.77 18.51
CA ARG A 150 14.58 49.38 18.85
C ARG A 150 14.13 48.39 17.77
N VAL A 151 12.94 48.60 17.21
CA VAL A 151 12.35 47.78 16.12
C VAL A 151 13.08 48.03 14.80
N GLN A 152 13.31 49.29 14.43
CA GLN A 152 14.06 49.62 13.21
C GLN A 152 15.45 49.04 13.25
N SER A 153 16.13 49.15 14.38
CA SER A 153 17.46 48.59 14.55
C SER A 153 17.48 47.05 14.55
N THR A 154 16.43 46.34 15.00
CA THR A 154 16.43 44.85 14.94
C THR A 154 16.16 44.38 13.53
N LEU A 155 15.32 45.10 12.77
CA LEU A 155 15.14 44.84 11.36
C LEU A 155 16.45 45.08 10.57
N LEU A 156 17.16 46.15 10.92
CA LEU A 156 18.45 46.50 10.30
C LEU A 156 19.51 45.41 10.55
N GLU A 157 19.52 44.78 11.74
CA GLU A 157 20.40 43.64 12.04
C GLU A 157 20.22 42.46 11.09
N TYR A 158 19.02 42.24 10.56
CA TYR A 158 18.72 41.20 9.58
C TYR A 158 18.67 41.74 8.13
N GLY A 159 19.11 42.99 7.92
CA GLY A 159 19.22 43.62 6.61
C GLY A 159 17.89 44.11 6.01
N ARG A 160 16.86 44.31 6.83
CA ARG A 160 15.59 44.95 6.41
C ARG A 160 15.54 46.37 6.96
N GLN A 161 15.34 47.35 6.09
CA GLN A 161 15.05 48.73 6.48
C GLN A 161 13.53 48.91 6.54
N TYR A 162 13.03 49.51 7.62
CA TYR A 162 11.64 49.95 7.73
C TYR A 162 11.55 51.35 7.09
N GLY A 163 10.50 51.64 6.32
CA GLY A 163 10.26 52.98 5.75
C GLY A 163 10.68 53.20 4.29
N VAL A 164 11.64 52.45 3.74
CA VAL A 164 11.98 52.56 2.31
C VAL A 164 11.12 51.59 1.50
N SER A 165 9.95 52.05 1.05
CA SER A 165 9.30 51.44 -0.11
C SER A 165 10.32 51.42 -1.25
N HIS A 166 10.71 50.24 -1.71
CA HIS A 166 11.48 50.07 -2.94
C HIS A 166 10.61 50.59 -4.09
N VAL A 167 10.67 51.89 -4.36
CA VAL A 167 10.15 52.48 -5.58
C VAL A 167 11.16 52.13 -6.65
N ASP A 168 11.04 50.92 -7.19
CA ASP A 168 11.65 50.57 -8.46
C ASP A 168 11.03 51.50 -9.51
N LYS A 169 11.73 52.61 -9.77
CA LYS A 169 11.59 53.40 -10.99
C LYS A 169 12.15 52.54 -12.13
N ASP A 170 11.36 51.58 -12.58
CA ASP A 170 11.31 51.09 -13.96
C ASP A 170 10.31 49.95 -14.05
N GLN A 171 9.15 50.26 -14.65
CA GLN A 171 8.13 49.40 -15.29
C GLN A 171 6.71 49.88 -14.96
N LYS A 172 6.30 50.98 -15.59
CA LYS A 172 4.89 51.15 -15.95
C LYS A 172 4.62 50.31 -17.19
N GLU A 173 4.07 49.12 -17.01
CA GLU A 173 2.82 48.69 -17.63
C GLU A 173 2.54 47.19 -17.35
N SER A 174 1.27 46.91 -17.04
CA SER A 174 0.63 45.58 -16.91
C SER A 174 0.64 44.89 -15.53
N ALA A 175 -0.24 45.37 -14.65
CA ALA A 175 -0.89 44.50 -13.65
C ALA A 175 -2.27 45.05 -13.24
N ALA A 176 -3.18 45.15 -14.21
CA ALA A 176 -4.60 45.24 -13.89
C ALA A 176 -5.13 43.84 -13.54
N LYS A 177 -5.70 43.70 -12.34
CA LYS A 177 -6.49 42.59 -11.75
C LYS A 177 -5.76 41.72 -10.73
N LYS A 178 -5.88 42.12 -9.46
CA LYS A 178 -6.51 41.29 -8.41
C LYS A 178 -6.96 42.17 -7.25
N LYS A 179 -8.26 42.47 -7.21
CA LYS A 179 -8.97 42.95 -6.02
C LYS A 179 -9.07 41.79 -5.04
N GLY A 180 -8.66 42.02 -3.80
CA GLY A 180 -8.84 41.11 -2.67
C GLY A 180 -8.71 41.89 -1.36
N LEU A 181 -9.88 42.23 -0.80
CA LEU A 181 -10.21 42.89 0.47
C LEU A 181 -9.17 42.83 1.61
N LEU A 182 -8.97 43.98 2.27
CA LEU A 182 -9.23 44.20 3.71
C LEU A 182 -9.34 45.73 3.98
N PRO A 183 -10.34 46.20 4.75
CA PRO A 183 -10.64 47.63 4.90
C PRO A 183 -10.07 48.24 6.19
N GLY A 184 -9.69 49.51 6.11
CA GLY A 184 -9.57 50.39 7.28
C GLY A 184 -8.15 50.79 7.66
N MET A 185 -7.71 51.95 7.19
CA MET A 185 -7.42 53.07 8.09
C MET A 185 -7.39 54.36 7.27
N THR A 186 -7.93 55.39 7.87
CA THR A 186 -8.11 56.74 7.36
C THR A 186 -6.80 57.45 7.05
N LYS A 187 -6.76 58.05 5.87
CA LYS A 187 -6.19 59.36 5.54
C LYS A 187 -5.55 60.11 6.71
N ASP A 188 -4.25 60.35 6.62
CA ASP A 188 -3.69 61.69 6.80
C ASP A 188 -2.53 61.86 5.81
N THR A 189 -2.59 62.97 5.11
CA THR A 189 -1.67 63.43 4.06
C THR A 189 -1.12 64.76 4.54
N VAL A 190 0.06 64.79 5.15
CA VAL A 190 0.89 65.99 5.30
C VAL A 190 2.35 65.56 5.54
N ASP A 191 3.28 66.11 4.76
CA ASP A 191 4.75 66.16 4.93
C ASP A 191 5.61 64.89 4.73
N ASP A 192 5.65 64.34 3.49
CA ASP A 192 6.50 63.18 3.14
C ASP A 192 7.95 63.51 2.69
N GLU A 193 8.33 64.78 2.46
CA GLU A 193 9.70 65.10 2.00
C GLU A 193 10.66 65.42 3.16
N ASP A 194 10.23 66.17 4.18
CA ASP A 194 11.08 66.53 5.34
C ASP A 194 11.25 65.34 6.33
N ASP A 195 10.24 64.48 6.48
CA ASP A 195 10.31 63.30 7.36
C ASP A 195 11.16 62.17 6.75
N ALA A 196 11.23 62.05 5.42
CA ALA A 196 12.05 61.05 4.74
C ALA A 196 13.56 61.34 4.88
N GLU A 197 13.97 62.61 4.79
CA GLU A 197 15.36 63.02 5.01
C GLU A 197 15.76 62.85 6.48
N ALA A 198 14.88 63.20 7.42
CA ALA A 198 15.10 63.00 8.85
C ALA A 198 15.19 61.52 9.25
N GLU A 199 14.41 60.63 8.60
CA GLU A 199 14.52 59.19 8.78
C GLU A 199 15.81 58.61 8.16
N GLU A 200 16.23 59.09 6.98
CA GLU A 200 17.48 58.65 6.34
C GLU A 200 18.71 59.03 7.18
N GLU A 201 18.72 60.23 7.77
CA GLU A 201 19.77 60.65 8.71
C GLU A 201 19.77 59.81 9.99
N ARG A 202 18.60 59.48 10.55
CA ARG A 202 18.50 58.57 11.71
C ARG A 202 19.02 57.17 11.38
N ILE A 203 18.71 56.64 10.19
CA ILE A 203 19.21 55.34 9.72
C ILE A 203 20.72 55.37 9.50
N LYS A 204 21.29 56.45 8.94
CA LYS A 204 22.75 56.63 8.82
C LYS A 204 23.46 56.70 10.18
N ALA A 205 22.89 57.42 11.14
CA ALA A 205 23.41 57.47 12.51
C ALA A 205 23.36 56.09 13.20
N LEU A 206 22.28 55.31 12.96
CA LEU A 206 22.15 53.93 13.46
C LEU A 206 23.15 52.98 12.78
N MET A 207 23.34 53.08 11.47
CA MET A 207 24.33 52.31 10.70
C MET A 207 25.76 52.60 11.18
N SER A 208 26.08 53.85 11.55
CA SER A 208 27.37 54.23 12.13
C SER A 208 27.65 53.56 13.48
N GLY A 209 26.61 53.17 14.23
CA GLY A 209 26.73 52.47 15.52
C GLY A 209 26.79 50.94 15.42
N MET A 210 26.73 50.37 14.21
CA MET A 210 26.68 48.94 13.97
C MET A 210 27.92 48.44 13.24
N SER A 211 28.51 47.35 13.73
CA SER A 211 29.60 46.67 13.02
C SER A 211 29.02 45.62 12.07
N ALA A 212 29.52 45.63 10.83
CA ALA A 212 29.24 44.55 9.87
C ALA A 212 29.90 43.27 10.37
N MET A 213 29.16 42.17 10.43
CA MET A 213 29.71 40.91 10.88
C MET A 213 30.51 40.25 9.74
N GLU A 214 31.84 40.29 9.85
CA GLU A 214 32.73 39.56 8.94
C GLU A 214 32.55 38.05 9.12
N MET A 215 31.98 37.39 8.12
CA MET A 215 32.15 35.95 7.98
C MET A 215 33.37 35.65 7.13
N LYS A 216 34.42 35.20 7.81
CA LYS A 216 35.72 34.63 7.35
C LYS A 216 36.90 35.61 7.33
N GLU A 217 37.73 35.49 8.36
CA GLU A 217 39.12 35.96 8.36
C GLU A 217 39.92 35.33 7.21
N GLY A 218 40.70 36.16 6.52
CA GLY A 218 41.90 35.74 5.78
C GLY A 218 41.74 35.61 4.26
N LYS A 219 42.06 36.69 3.53
CA LYS A 219 42.93 36.72 2.33
C LYS A 219 42.97 38.12 1.68
N VAL A 220 44.15 38.74 1.65
CA VAL A 220 44.47 39.91 0.81
C VAL A 220 45.04 39.42 -0.53
N ALA A 221 44.59 39.98 -1.65
CA ALA A 221 44.90 39.50 -3.01
C ALA A 221 46.31 39.90 -3.49
N ALA A 222 47.09 38.92 -3.94
CA ALA A 222 48.49 39.03 -4.36
C ALA A 222 48.75 39.80 -5.67
N SER A 223 47.72 40.32 -6.36
CA SER A 223 47.90 41.04 -7.63
C SER A 223 48.46 42.45 -7.47
N ALA A 224 48.36 43.06 -6.28
CA ALA A 224 48.81 44.44 -6.05
C ALA A 224 50.35 44.58 -5.94
N VAL A 225 51.09 43.48 -5.75
CA VAL A 225 52.55 43.51 -5.52
C VAL A 225 53.37 43.32 -6.81
N GLY A 226 52.78 42.78 -7.89
CA GLY A 226 53.49 42.48 -9.14
C GLY A 226 53.83 43.69 -10.02
N SER A 227 52.98 44.73 -10.02
CA SER A 227 53.11 45.86 -10.95
C SER A 227 54.23 46.85 -10.62
N LEU A 228 54.76 46.84 -9.39
CA LEU A 228 55.78 47.81 -8.93
C LEU A 228 57.22 47.41 -9.29
N VAL A 229 57.47 46.12 -9.60
CA VAL A 229 58.84 45.59 -9.83
C VAL A 229 59.21 45.55 -11.32
N GLY A 230 58.24 45.56 -12.24
CA GLY A 230 58.48 45.47 -13.68
C GLY A 230 59.03 46.76 -14.34
N LEU A 231 58.76 47.93 -13.75
CA LEU A 231 59.08 49.23 -14.39
C LEU A 231 60.56 49.64 -14.30
N LYS A 232 61.39 48.99 -13.45
CA LYS A 232 62.80 49.38 -13.24
C LYS A 232 63.85 48.53 -13.98
N SER A 233 63.45 47.49 -14.73
CA SER A 233 64.39 46.61 -15.44
C SER A 233 64.74 47.10 -16.86
N GLN A 234 63.85 47.83 -17.52
CA GLN A 234 64.03 48.27 -18.92
C GLN A 234 64.99 49.46 -19.07
N GLU A 235 65.14 50.30 -18.04
CA GLU A 235 66.03 51.47 -18.09
C GLU A 235 67.51 51.12 -17.88
N ILE A 236 67.81 49.99 -17.22
CA ILE A 236 69.19 49.53 -16.96
C ILE A 236 69.83 48.93 -18.22
N GLN A 237 69.03 48.34 -19.12
CA GLN A 237 69.53 47.67 -20.33
C GLN A 237 70.00 48.65 -21.42
N LYS A 238 69.36 49.82 -21.53
CA LYS A 238 69.74 50.85 -22.51
C LYS A 238 71.07 51.52 -22.16
N ILE A 239 71.30 51.82 -20.87
CA ILE A 239 72.52 52.49 -20.39
C ILE A 239 73.77 51.59 -20.52
N ALA A 240 73.62 50.27 -20.39
CA ALA A 240 74.74 49.33 -20.57
C ALA A 240 75.23 49.23 -22.04
N SER A 241 74.33 49.40 -23.01
CA SER A 241 74.67 49.29 -24.44
C SER A 241 75.44 50.51 -24.98
N GLU A 242 75.13 51.71 -24.50
CA GLU A 242 75.77 52.95 -24.96
C GLU A 242 77.20 53.13 -24.39
N PHE A 243 77.51 52.53 -23.23
CA PHE A 243 78.86 52.56 -22.66
C PHE A 243 79.83 51.63 -23.40
N ALA A 244 79.36 50.48 -23.88
CA ALA A 244 80.18 49.52 -24.64
C ALA A 244 80.60 50.07 -26.01
N GLN A 245 79.71 50.82 -26.66
CA GLN A 245 79.96 51.34 -28.01
C GLN A 245 80.97 52.49 -28.02
N LYS A 246 80.95 53.37 -27.00
CA LYS A 246 81.92 54.48 -26.86
C LYS A 246 83.32 54.04 -26.41
N GLN A 247 83.46 52.83 -25.84
CA GLN A 247 84.76 52.28 -25.44
C GLN A 247 85.50 51.64 -26.64
N ALA A 248 84.76 51.06 -27.59
CA ALA A 248 85.31 50.47 -28.81
C ALA A 248 85.84 51.50 -29.83
N GLU A 249 85.28 52.71 -29.87
CA GLU A 249 85.72 53.78 -30.77
C GLU A 249 87.03 54.46 -30.31
N ARG A 250 87.37 54.42 -29.01
CA ARG A 250 88.64 54.99 -28.48
C ARG A 250 89.85 54.06 -28.66
N GLU A 251 89.66 52.74 -28.69
CA GLU A 251 90.77 51.78 -28.84
C GLU A 251 91.30 51.64 -30.28
N GLN A 252 90.50 52.01 -31.29
CA GLN A 252 90.90 51.91 -32.70
C GLN A 252 91.72 53.12 -33.18
N THR A 253 91.66 54.26 -32.47
CA THR A 253 92.40 55.48 -32.83
C THR A 253 93.83 55.54 -32.27
N GLU A 254 94.22 54.67 -31.32
CA GLU A 254 95.54 54.72 -30.66
C GLU A 254 96.60 53.72 -31.20
N LYS A 255 96.31 52.92 -32.23
CA LYS A 255 97.21 51.86 -32.73
C LYS A 255 97.63 51.95 -34.20
N GLN A 256 97.83 53.16 -34.74
CA GLN A 256 98.40 53.34 -36.08
C GLN A 256 99.46 54.44 -36.15
N GLU A 257 100.60 54.22 -35.50
CA GLU A 257 101.85 54.88 -35.90
C GLU A 257 103.00 53.87 -35.94
N ARG A 258 103.75 53.88 -37.06
CA ARG A 258 105.06 53.23 -37.34
C ARG A 258 105.04 51.83 -37.97
N GLN A 259 105.23 51.80 -39.30
CA GLN A 259 106.24 51.02 -40.09
C GLN A 259 105.73 50.51 -41.47
N GLY A 260 106.41 50.92 -42.56
CA GLY A 260 106.56 50.13 -43.80
C GLY A 260 105.59 50.39 -44.98
N GLY A 261 105.74 51.51 -45.68
CA GLY A 261 104.79 52.06 -46.68
C GLY A 261 104.46 51.24 -47.95
N VAL A 262 105.08 50.09 -48.24
CA VAL A 262 104.81 49.35 -49.50
C VAL A 262 103.97 48.09 -49.29
N GLN A 263 104.09 47.41 -48.13
CA GLN A 263 103.22 46.28 -47.79
C GLN A 263 101.91 46.74 -47.12
N GLN A 264 101.93 47.87 -46.42
CA GLN A 264 100.72 48.56 -45.98
C GLN A 264 99.85 48.99 -47.17
N HIS A 265 100.43 49.58 -48.23
CA HIS A 265 99.65 49.98 -49.39
C HIS A 265 99.00 48.80 -50.11
N LYS A 266 99.67 47.63 -50.24
CA LYS A 266 99.04 46.42 -50.84
C LYS A 266 97.92 45.84 -49.98
N ARG A 267 98.05 45.84 -48.65
CA ARG A 267 96.97 45.40 -47.74
C ARG A 267 95.84 46.42 -47.66
N ILE A 268 96.15 47.72 -47.73
CA ILE A 268 95.16 48.80 -47.79
C ILE A 268 94.45 48.80 -49.13
N THR A 269 95.12 48.56 -50.27
CA THR A 269 94.44 48.46 -51.58
C THR A 269 93.61 47.19 -51.73
N THR A 270 94.01 46.05 -51.16
CA THR A 270 93.12 44.86 -51.13
C THR A 270 91.97 45.03 -50.15
N ALA A 271 92.19 45.65 -48.98
CA ALA A 271 91.13 46.00 -48.05
C ALA A 271 90.16 47.03 -48.65
N LEU A 272 90.66 48.07 -49.32
CA LEU A 272 89.86 49.07 -50.03
C LEU A 272 89.13 48.47 -51.22
N LYS A 273 89.75 47.58 -52.01
CA LYS A 273 89.04 46.86 -53.09
C LYS A 273 87.93 45.97 -52.53
N LYS A 274 88.18 45.27 -51.44
CA LYS A 274 87.16 44.46 -50.75
C LYS A 274 86.08 45.33 -50.11
N GLN A 275 86.42 46.53 -49.65
CA GLN A 275 85.48 47.52 -49.14
C GLN A 275 84.67 48.14 -50.29
N ILE A 276 85.25 48.35 -51.47
CA ILE A 276 84.57 48.79 -52.68
C ILE A 276 83.61 47.71 -53.17
N GLU A 277 84.02 46.44 -53.24
CA GLU A 277 83.12 45.32 -53.58
C GLU A 277 81.98 45.18 -52.56
N ALA A 278 82.28 45.31 -51.26
CA ALA A 278 81.26 45.31 -50.22
C ALA A 278 80.32 46.53 -50.32
N GLN A 279 80.82 47.71 -50.72
CA GLN A 279 80.02 48.91 -50.97
C GLN A 279 79.18 48.77 -52.26
N GLN A 280 79.71 48.16 -53.31
CA GLN A 280 79.00 47.89 -54.56
C GLN A 280 77.90 46.84 -54.34
N SER A 281 78.18 45.76 -53.62
CA SER A 281 77.16 44.79 -53.22
C SER A 281 76.06 45.43 -52.37
N LYS A 282 76.42 46.32 -51.42
CA LYS A 282 75.43 47.11 -50.67
C LYS A 282 74.65 48.07 -51.56
N TYR A 283 75.29 48.69 -52.56
CA TYR A 283 74.64 49.59 -53.51
C TYR A 283 73.66 48.83 -54.41
N ASP A 284 74.02 47.63 -54.88
CA ASP A 284 73.15 46.79 -55.69
C ASP A 284 71.95 46.28 -54.87
N GLU A 285 72.16 45.87 -53.61
CA GLU A 285 71.08 45.54 -52.69
C GLU A 285 70.17 46.74 -52.40
N LEU A 286 70.75 47.94 -52.19
CA LEU A 286 69.99 49.17 -51.97
C LEU A 286 69.23 49.61 -53.22
N SER A 287 69.82 49.46 -54.40
CA SER A 287 69.19 49.75 -55.69
C SER A 287 68.03 48.80 -55.98
N ALA A 288 68.20 47.50 -55.67
CA ALA A 288 67.13 46.52 -55.76
C ALA A 288 65.98 46.83 -54.78
N LYS A 289 66.30 47.16 -53.52
CA LYS A 289 65.31 47.60 -52.52
C LYS A 289 64.61 48.89 -52.94
N HIS A 290 65.32 49.86 -53.51
CA HIS A 290 64.74 51.10 -54.01
C HIS A 290 63.76 50.83 -55.15
N LYS A 291 64.10 49.95 -56.11
CA LYS A 291 63.17 49.57 -57.19
C LYS A 291 61.91 48.89 -56.66
N GLN A 292 62.05 47.97 -55.70
CA GLN A 292 60.91 47.32 -55.05
C GLN A 292 60.04 48.29 -54.25
N LEU A 293 60.67 49.20 -53.49
CA LEU A 293 59.96 50.27 -52.76
C LEU A 293 59.28 51.25 -53.71
N TYR A 294 59.89 51.56 -54.84
CA TYR A 294 59.33 52.48 -55.83
C TYR A 294 58.11 51.87 -56.54
N SER A 295 58.15 50.58 -56.91
CA SER A 295 56.96 49.91 -57.46
C SER A 295 55.83 49.86 -56.43
N ALA A 296 56.14 49.53 -55.16
CA ALA A 296 55.15 49.56 -54.09
C ALA A 296 54.60 50.97 -53.81
N TYR A 297 55.45 52.01 -53.90
CA TYR A 297 55.02 53.40 -53.78
C TYR A 297 54.05 53.82 -54.89
N VAL A 298 54.31 53.43 -56.14
CA VAL A 298 53.42 53.72 -57.26
C VAL A 298 52.07 53.00 -57.10
N GLU A 299 52.09 51.72 -56.75
CA GLU A 299 50.86 50.94 -56.49
C GLU A 299 50.05 51.53 -55.34
N THR A 300 50.71 51.88 -54.22
CA THR A 300 50.02 52.52 -53.08
C THR A 300 49.50 53.90 -53.40
N LYS A 301 50.19 54.68 -54.25
CA LYS A 301 49.71 55.99 -54.70
C LYS A 301 48.47 55.85 -55.59
N GLU A 302 48.45 54.92 -56.53
CA GLU A 302 47.27 54.66 -57.36
C GLU A 302 46.07 54.19 -56.51
N MET A 303 46.32 53.39 -55.45
CA MET A 303 45.28 53.01 -54.51
C MET A 303 44.80 54.20 -53.67
N LEU A 304 45.70 55.10 -53.26
CA LEU A 304 45.33 56.32 -52.55
C LEU A 304 44.46 57.24 -53.42
N ASP A 305 44.83 57.44 -54.68
CA ASP A 305 44.08 58.29 -55.62
C ASP A 305 42.67 57.74 -55.84
N LYS A 306 42.51 56.41 -55.98
CA LYS A 306 41.19 55.75 -56.07
C LYS A 306 40.36 55.93 -54.80
N VAL A 307 40.96 55.75 -53.62
CA VAL A 307 40.27 55.95 -52.34
C VAL A 307 39.89 57.42 -52.15
N GLN A 308 40.70 58.36 -52.62
CA GLN A 308 40.35 59.79 -52.59
C GLN A 308 39.19 60.11 -53.54
N GLU A 309 39.15 59.52 -54.74
CA GLU A 309 38.00 59.68 -55.64
C GLU A 309 36.70 59.10 -55.04
N GLU A 310 36.78 57.94 -54.38
CA GLU A 310 35.64 57.34 -53.66
C GLU A 310 35.22 58.18 -52.45
N SER A 311 36.18 58.68 -51.66
CA SER A 311 35.88 59.58 -50.53
C SER A 311 35.19 60.85 -51.00
N ASN A 312 35.69 61.49 -52.07
CA ASN A 312 35.08 62.70 -52.61
C ASN A 312 33.65 62.48 -53.12
N LYS A 313 33.36 61.30 -53.68
CA LYS A 313 31.99 60.93 -54.07
C LYS A 313 31.10 60.77 -52.84
N ILE A 314 31.59 60.09 -51.81
CA ILE A 314 30.86 59.94 -50.54
C ILE A 314 30.61 61.31 -49.90
N ASP A 315 31.61 62.20 -49.90
CA ASP A 315 31.47 63.55 -49.35
C ASP A 315 30.42 64.38 -50.12
N GLN A 316 30.36 64.25 -51.46
CA GLN A 316 29.30 64.85 -52.27
C GLN A 316 27.91 64.29 -51.96
N GLU A 317 27.78 62.97 -51.84
CA GLU A 317 26.52 62.32 -51.45
C GLU A 317 26.09 62.71 -50.03
N MET A 318 27.05 62.89 -49.10
CA MET A 318 26.79 63.39 -47.75
C MET A 318 26.33 64.85 -47.75
N GLU A 319 26.93 65.73 -48.57
CA GLU A 319 26.47 67.11 -48.74
C GLU A 319 25.05 67.18 -49.35
N GLU A 320 24.72 66.29 -50.29
CA GLU A 320 23.36 66.17 -50.84
C GLU A 320 22.36 65.71 -49.77
N ILE A 321 22.75 64.81 -48.87
CA ILE A 321 21.92 64.34 -47.74
C ILE A 321 21.74 65.45 -46.69
N ASP A 322 22.80 66.20 -46.37
CA ASP A 322 22.75 67.32 -45.42
C ASP A 322 21.84 68.45 -45.94
N GLN A 323 21.79 68.68 -47.26
CA GLN A 323 20.83 69.61 -47.88
C GLN A 323 19.36 69.17 -47.77
N ILE A 324 19.10 67.86 -47.58
CA ILE A 324 17.76 67.29 -47.36
C ILE A 324 17.35 67.41 -45.87
N GLU A 325 18.27 67.71 -44.95
CA GLU A 325 17.99 68.01 -43.53
C GLU A 325 17.34 69.41 -43.34
N ASN A 326 16.13 69.61 -43.86
CA ASN A 326 15.30 70.77 -43.52
C ASN A 326 14.79 70.70 -42.06
N SER A 327 14.53 71.87 -41.44
CA SER A 327 14.23 72.02 -40.00
C SER A 327 13.05 71.18 -39.46
N GLU A 328 12.14 70.71 -40.31
CA GLU A 328 11.01 69.85 -39.92
C GLU A 328 11.40 68.36 -39.80
N ASN A 329 12.46 67.90 -40.48
CA ASN A 329 12.87 66.49 -40.53
C ASN A 329 13.85 66.08 -39.44
N GLN A 330 14.45 67.05 -38.71
CA GLN A 330 15.49 66.78 -37.71
C GLN A 330 14.98 65.93 -36.52
N GLY A 331 13.74 66.18 -36.06
CA GLY A 331 13.13 65.40 -34.97
C GLY A 331 12.84 63.95 -35.37
N ILE A 332 12.34 63.73 -36.59
CA ILE A 332 12.07 62.38 -37.11
C ILE A 332 13.39 61.63 -37.33
N LEU A 333 14.43 62.29 -37.85
CA LEU A 333 15.75 61.68 -38.02
C LEU A 333 16.41 61.28 -36.69
N GLN A 334 16.26 62.08 -35.62
CA GLN A 334 16.73 61.68 -34.29
C GLN A 334 16.01 60.43 -33.77
N THR A 335 14.68 60.33 -33.96
CA THR A 335 13.94 59.12 -33.58
C THR A 335 14.35 57.90 -34.40
N LEU A 336 14.60 58.07 -35.71
CA LEU A 336 15.08 56.99 -36.58
C LEU A 336 16.50 56.57 -36.21
N ARG A 337 17.43 57.50 -35.93
CA ARG A 337 18.78 57.18 -35.45
C ARG A 337 18.74 56.41 -34.12
N ALA A 338 17.87 56.81 -33.19
CA ALA A 338 17.67 56.09 -31.93
C ALA A 338 17.09 54.68 -32.14
N LEU A 339 16.13 54.53 -33.05
CA LEU A 339 15.55 53.22 -33.40
C LEU A 339 16.56 52.31 -34.11
N VAL A 340 17.41 52.85 -34.99
CA VAL A 340 18.49 52.11 -35.65
C VAL A 340 19.53 51.67 -34.63
N ALA A 341 19.98 52.56 -33.74
CA ALA A 341 20.90 52.21 -32.66
C ALA A 341 20.33 51.10 -31.75
N LYS A 342 19.03 51.17 -31.43
CA LYS A 342 18.34 50.12 -30.68
C LYS A 342 18.25 48.80 -31.46
N ASN A 343 18.00 48.86 -32.77
CA ASN A 343 17.95 47.68 -33.63
C ASN A 343 19.33 47.01 -33.72
N GLU A 344 20.40 47.79 -33.86
CA GLU A 344 21.78 47.29 -33.85
C GLU A 344 22.15 46.69 -32.49
N SER A 345 21.77 47.33 -31.37
CA SER A 345 22.01 46.76 -30.04
C SER A 345 21.25 45.45 -29.84
N LEU A 346 20.00 45.36 -30.32
CA LEU A 346 19.21 44.12 -30.24
C LEU A 346 19.81 43.02 -31.12
N LYS A 347 20.30 43.34 -32.33
CA LYS A 347 21.00 42.38 -33.18
C LYS A 347 22.28 41.85 -32.54
N LYS A 348 23.05 42.71 -31.86
CA LYS A 348 24.23 42.28 -31.09
C LYS A 348 23.85 41.35 -29.95
N GLN A 349 22.84 41.71 -29.15
CA GLN A 349 22.34 40.86 -28.07
C GLN A 349 21.80 39.51 -28.59
N GLU A 350 21.11 39.49 -29.72
CA GLU A 350 20.64 38.24 -30.34
C GLU A 350 21.81 37.35 -30.81
N GLN A 351 22.85 37.95 -31.41
CA GLN A 351 24.06 37.23 -31.83
C GLN A 351 24.81 36.65 -30.62
N GLU A 352 25.00 37.44 -29.57
CA GLU A 352 25.63 37.00 -28.32
C GLU A 352 24.83 35.88 -27.64
N PHE A 353 23.49 36.02 -27.58
CA PHE A 353 22.62 34.99 -27.01
C PHE A 353 22.65 33.69 -27.82
N LYS A 354 22.61 33.77 -29.16
CA LYS A 354 22.75 32.58 -30.02
C LYS A 354 24.12 31.92 -29.84
N ALA A 355 25.18 32.69 -29.68
CA ALA A 355 26.52 32.17 -29.41
C ALA A 355 26.56 31.44 -28.06
N GLN A 356 26.02 32.05 -27.00
CA GLN A 356 25.91 31.42 -25.67
C GLN A 356 25.08 30.14 -25.70
N CYS A 357 23.91 30.13 -26.36
CA CYS A 357 23.10 28.91 -26.49
C CYS A 357 23.83 27.80 -27.26
N LYS A 358 24.60 28.15 -28.30
CA LYS A 358 25.38 27.18 -29.09
C LYS A 358 26.53 26.59 -28.27
N GLU A 359 27.18 27.41 -27.45
CA GLU A 359 28.24 26.97 -26.54
C GLU A 359 27.69 26.03 -25.44
N GLU A 360 26.58 26.41 -24.80
CA GLU A 360 25.92 25.57 -23.80
C GLU A 360 25.39 24.26 -24.41
N MET A 361 24.84 24.29 -25.62
CA MET A 361 24.45 23.07 -26.33
C MET A 361 25.66 22.17 -26.62
N ALA A 362 26.82 22.74 -26.98
CA ALA A 362 28.05 21.97 -27.21
C ALA A 362 28.57 21.35 -25.91
N LYS A 363 28.57 22.10 -24.79
CA LYS A 363 28.94 21.59 -23.47
C LYS A 363 28.03 20.45 -23.02
N LEU A 364 26.70 20.61 -23.17
CA LEU A 364 25.75 19.56 -22.81
C LEU A 364 25.90 18.31 -23.68
N LYS A 365 26.15 18.46 -24.98
CA LYS A 365 26.44 17.33 -25.87
C LYS A 365 27.71 16.59 -25.46
N GLN A 366 28.79 17.31 -25.16
CA GLN A 366 30.02 16.71 -24.65
C GLN A 366 29.81 15.99 -23.31
N ASN A 367 29.01 16.54 -22.40
CA ASN A 367 28.69 15.89 -21.14
C ASN A 367 27.87 14.61 -21.34
N ILE A 368 26.90 14.61 -22.26
CA ILE A 368 26.13 13.40 -22.62
C ILE A 368 27.04 12.34 -23.23
N GLU A 369 28.00 12.74 -24.07
CA GLU A 369 28.94 11.81 -24.72
C GLU A 369 29.88 11.17 -23.69
N LYS A 370 30.45 11.96 -22.77
CA LYS A 370 31.24 11.45 -21.63
C LYS A 370 30.45 10.48 -20.75
N LEU A 371 29.20 10.81 -20.41
CA LEU A 371 28.34 9.93 -19.62
C LEU A 371 27.98 8.62 -20.33
N LYS A 372 27.90 8.64 -21.67
CA LYS A 372 27.69 7.42 -22.47
C LYS A 372 28.94 6.54 -22.52
N GLU A 373 30.12 7.13 -22.59
CA GLU A 373 31.40 6.41 -22.55
C GLU A 373 31.62 5.78 -21.16
N GLU A 374 31.38 6.54 -20.09
CA GLU A 374 31.43 6.04 -18.70
C GLU A 374 30.38 4.94 -18.42
N GLY A 375 29.21 5.00 -19.05
CA GLY A 375 28.17 3.97 -18.92
C GLY A 375 28.48 2.65 -19.63
N ASN A 376 29.33 2.65 -20.66
CA ASN A 376 29.66 1.45 -21.43
C ASN A 376 30.72 0.55 -20.75
N GLU A 377 31.58 1.10 -19.90
CA GLU A 377 32.59 0.30 -19.17
C GLU A 377 31.99 -0.44 -17.96
N ALA A 378 30.95 0.12 -17.31
CA ALA A 378 30.22 -0.55 -16.23
C ALA A 378 29.28 -1.67 -16.71
N ASP A 379 28.92 -1.65 -17.99
CA ASP A 379 27.86 -2.47 -18.58
C ASP A 379 28.24 -3.95 -18.82
N SER A 380 29.54 -4.31 -18.82
CA SER A 380 29.97 -5.70 -19.11
C SER A 380 29.81 -6.64 -17.90
N GLU A 381 30.29 -6.24 -16.73
CA GLU A 381 30.19 -7.07 -15.51
C GLU A 381 28.76 -7.10 -14.96
N ASP A 382 28.03 -5.98 -15.07
CA ASP A 382 26.66 -5.91 -14.61
C ASP A 382 25.69 -6.69 -15.51
N LYS A 383 25.93 -6.76 -16.83
CA LYS A 383 25.17 -7.68 -17.72
C LYS A 383 25.42 -9.15 -17.35
N GLU A 384 26.66 -9.53 -17.07
CA GLU A 384 26.97 -10.90 -16.63
C GLU A 384 26.30 -11.24 -15.29
N ARG A 385 26.32 -10.32 -14.31
CA ARG A 385 25.58 -10.48 -13.05
C ARG A 385 24.09 -10.62 -13.26
N VAL A 386 23.48 -9.78 -14.10
CA VAL A 386 22.03 -9.87 -14.40
C VAL A 386 21.68 -11.21 -15.03
N THR A 387 22.49 -11.72 -15.97
CA THR A 387 22.24 -13.04 -16.58
C THR A 387 22.38 -14.20 -15.57
N LEU A 388 23.30 -14.09 -14.60
CA LEU A 388 23.44 -15.07 -13.51
C LEU A 388 22.24 -15.02 -12.56
N ILE A 389 21.76 -13.81 -12.23
CA ILE A 389 20.56 -13.60 -11.41
C ILE A 389 19.33 -14.17 -12.10
N ASP A 390 19.16 -13.96 -13.41
CA ASP A 390 18.03 -14.51 -14.19
C ASP A 390 18.07 -16.04 -14.24
N LYS A 391 19.26 -16.64 -14.37
CA LYS A 391 19.43 -18.10 -14.30
C LYS A 391 19.06 -18.65 -12.94
N GLN A 392 19.50 -18.00 -11.85
CA GLN A 392 19.14 -18.39 -10.48
C GLN A 392 17.64 -18.24 -10.22
N TYR A 393 17.06 -17.11 -10.64
CA TYR A 393 15.63 -16.83 -10.52
C TYR A 393 14.79 -17.89 -11.24
N ASN A 394 15.16 -18.26 -12.47
CA ASN A 394 14.46 -19.30 -13.22
C ASN A 394 14.59 -20.67 -12.55
N ALA A 395 15.79 -21.04 -12.06
CA ALA A 395 15.99 -22.29 -11.33
C ALA A 395 15.13 -22.34 -10.05
N ASP A 396 15.05 -21.25 -9.31
CA ASP A 396 14.24 -21.18 -8.08
C ASP A 396 12.73 -21.15 -8.37
N LYS A 397 12.32 -20.51 -9.47
CA LYS A 397 10.94 -20.56 -9.97
C LYS A 397 10.52 -21.99 -10.33
N GLU A 398 11.39 -22.76 -10.99
CA GLU A 398 11.15 -24.18 -11.27
C GLU A 398 11.08 -25.03 -10.00
N LYS A 399 11.99 -24.81 -9.04
CA LYS A 399 11.94 -25.49 -7.73
C LYS A 399 10.63 -25.19 -7.00
N LEU A 400 10.22 -23.91 -6.98
CA LEU A 400 8.95 -23.50 -6.37
C LEU A 400 7.76 -24.16 -7.06
N HIS A 401 7.77 -24.26 -8.39
CA HIS A 401 6.73 -24.97 -9.14
C HIS A 401 6.67 -26.46 -8.77
N LYS A 402 7.82 -27.13 -8.67
CA LYS A 402 7.91 -28.54 -8.22
C LYS A 402 7.39 -28.73 -6.80
N ILE A 403 7.74 -27.82 -5.87
CA ILE A 403 7.25 -27.86 -4.49
C ILE A 403 5.73 -27.65 -4.43
N ARG A 404 5.19 -26.71 -5.21
CA ARG A 404 3.73 -26.49 -5.31
C ARG A 404 3.01 -27.74 -5.85
N LEU A 405 3.59 -28.44 -6.83
CA LEU A 405 3.04 -29.70 -7.33
C LEU A 405 3.05 -30.79 -6.26
N LEU A 406 4.13 -30.91 -5.47
CA LEU A 406 4.20 -31.86 -4.36
C LEU A 406 3.18 -31.54 -3.27
N LEU A 407 3.03 -30.26 -2.91
CA LEU A 407 2.03 -29.80 -1.95
C LEU A 407 0.61 -30.11 -2.47
N ALA A 408 0.33 -29.87 -3.74
CA ALA A 408 -0.96 -30.22 -4.34
C ALA A 408 -1.24 -31.74 -4.30
N LYS A 409 -0.22 -32.58 -4.54
CA LYS A 409 -0.34 -34.03 -4.37
C LYS A 409 -0.65 -34.41 -2.92
N LYS A 410 0.07 -33.84 -1.95
CA LYS A 410 -0.17 -34.09 -0.53
C LYS A 410 -1.54 -33.60 -0.07
N ASN A 411 -2.00 -32.45 -0.53
CA ASN A 411 -3.36 -31.98 -0.24
C ASN A 411 -4.44 -32.89 -0.81
N ARG A 412 -4.24 -33.45 -2.01
CA ARG A 412 -5.14 -34.47 -2.56
C ARG A 412 -5.14 -35.76 -1.74
N GLU A 413 -3.97 -36.22 -1.30
CA GLU A 413 -3.83 -37.38 -0.40
C GLU A 413 -4.55 -37.13 0.93
N ILE A 414 -4.36 -35.96 1.55
CA ILE A 414 -5.03 -35.57 2.79
C ILE A 414 -6.55 -35.54 2.60
N ALA A 415 -7.05 -34.93 1.53
CA ALA A 415 -8.48 -34.89 1.24
C ALA A 415 -9.06 -36.31 1.01
N ALA A 416 -8.31 -37.20 0.35
CA ALA A 416 -8.72 -38.58 0.17
C ALA A 416 -8.75 -39.34 1.52
N LEU A 417 -7.79 -39.09 2.41
CA LEU A 417 -7.77 -39.66 3.75
C LEU A 417 -8.91 -39.13 4.62
N GLN A 418 -9.21 -37.83 4.56
CA GLN A 418 -10.34 -37.24 5.28
C GLN A 418 -11.66 -37.89 4.87
N ARG A 419 -11.92 -38.04 3.57
CA ARG A 419 -13.12 -38.76 3.09
C ARG A 419 -13.20 -40.19 3.62
N LYS A 420 -12.07 -40.92 3.63
CA LYS A 420 -12.02 -42.28 4.20
C LYS A 420 -12.26 -42.31 5.71
N ILE A 421 -11.90 -41.25 6.42
CA ILE A 421 -12.18 -41.10 7.86
C ILE A 421 -13.67 -40.80 8.05
N ASP A 422 -14.25 -39.93 7.23
CA ASP A 422 -15.68 -39.58 7.29
C ASP A 422 -16.59 -40.76 6.90
N GLU A 423 -16.11 -41.67 6.04
CA GLU A 423 -16.79 -42.93 5.72
C GLU A 423 -16.91 -43.87 6.93
N VAL A 424 -16.05 -43.73 7.95
CA VAL A 424 -16.12 -44.54 9.17
C VAL A 424 -17.04 -43.87 10.17
N PRO A 425 -18.19 -44.49 10.52
CA PRO A 425 -19.11 -43.90 11.48
C PRO A 425 -18.43 -43.61 12.81
N SER A 426 -18.60 -42.39 13.28
CA SER A 426 -18.12 -41.94 14.57
C SER A 426 -18.74 -42.77 15.71
N ARG A 427 -18.08 -42.76 16.87
CA ARG A 427 -18.62 -43.42 18.08
C ARG A 427 -20.01 -42.91 18.46
N ALA A 428 -20.31 -41.65 18.16
CA ALA A 428 -21.62 -41.06 18.40
C ALA A 428 -22.68 -41.65 17.45
N GLU A 429 -22.39 -41.74 16.15
CA GLU A 429 -23.27 -42.35 15.14
C GLU A 429 -23.49 -43.84 15.42
N LEU A 430 -22.45 -44.59 15.77
CA LEU A 430 -22.58 -45.98 16.20
C LEU A 430 -23.51 -46.12 17.42
N SER A 431 -23.41 -45.19 18.38
CA SER A 431 -24.31 -45.18 19.55
C SER A 431 -25.75 -44.85 19.15
N GLN A 432 -25.95 -43.94 18.19
CA GLN A 432 -27.27 -43.63 17.65
C GLN A 432 -27.87 -44.84 16.91
N TYR A 433 -27.09 -45.51 16.05
CA TYR A 433 -27.53 -46.75 15.39
C TYR A 433 -27.87 -47.83 16.40
N GLN A 434 -27.06 -48.01 17.44
CA GLN A 434 -27.36 -48.98 18.49
C GLN A 434 -28.69 -48.68 19.19
N ARG A 435 -28.94 -47.42 19.56
CA ARG A 435 -30.23 -47.01 20.15
C ARG A 435 -31.38 -47.25 19.18
N ARG A 436 -31.19 -46.90 17.90
CA ARG A 436 -32.20 -47.09 16.87
C ARG A 436 -32.52 -48.57 16.63
N PHE A 437 -31.52 -49.45 16.69
CA PHE A 437 -31.76 -50.90 16.63
C PHE A 437 -32.54 -51.39 17.84
N VAL A 438 -32.21 -50.93 19.05
CA VAL A 438 -32.97 -51.31 20.26
C VAL A 438 -34.42 -50.83 20.17
N GLU A 439 -34.66 -49.61 19.71
CA GLU A 439 -36.01 -49.10 19.44
C GLU A 439 -36.76 -49.96 18.42
N LEU A 440 -36.10 -50.31 17.31
CA LEU A 440 -36.69 -51.15 16.27
C LEU A 440 -37.02 -52.55 16.81
N TYR A 441 -36.12 -53.16 17.59
CA TYR A 441 -36.38 -54.45 18.23
C TYR A 441 -37.55 -54.36 19.22
N ASN A 442 -37.66 -53.27 19.96
CA ASN A 442 -38.80 -53.05 20.86
C ASN A 442 -40.12 -52.90 20.09
N GLN A 443 -40.12 -52.20 18.94
CA GLN A 443 -41.30 -52.09 18.08
C GLN A 443 -41.70 -53.45 17.49
N VAL A 444 -40.74 -54.20 16.96
CA VAL A 444 -40.97 -55.55 16.44
C VAL A 444 -41.50 -56.47 17.54
N ALA A 445 -40.92 -56.42 18.74
CA ALA A 445 -41.39 -57.20 19.89
C ALA A 445 -42.82 -56.83 20.31
N SER A 446 -43.14 -55.53 20.36
CA SER A 446 -44.50 -55.03 20.66
C SER A 446 -45.50 -55.52 19.62
N LYS A 447 -45.19 -55.41 18.32
CA LYS A 447 -46.06 -55.92 17.24
C LYS A 447 -46.21 -57.44 17.28
N HIS A 448 -45.15 -58.16 17.64
CA HIS A 448 -45.20 -59.60 17.81
C HIS A 448 -46.12 -60.01 18.98
N ILE A 449 -46.07 -59.27 20.10
CA ILE A 449 -46.97 -59.47 21.24
C ILE A 449 -48.42 -59.20 20.83
N GLU A 450 -48.71 -58.08 20.17
CA GLU A 450 -50.06 -57.77 19.66
C GLU A 450 -50.57 -58.89 18.73
N THR A 451 -49.74 -59.32 17.79
CA THR A 451 -50.08 -60.41 16.86
C THR A 451 -50.41 -61.69 17.62
N LYS A 452 -49.60 -62.05 18.63
CA LYS A 452 -49.84 -63.23 19.47
C LYS A 452 -51.14 -63.11 20.28
N GLN A 453 -51.45 -61.91 20.79
CA GLN A 453 -52.72 -61.64 21.48
C GLN A 453 -53.92 -61.84 20.53
N PHE A 454 -53.85 -61.33 19.30
CA PHE A 454 -54.90 -61.54 18.30
C PHE A 454 -55.08 -63.02 17.95
N PHE A 455 -54.00 -63.77 17.73
CA PHE A 455 -54.09 -65.22 17.51
C PHE A 455 -54.68 -65.95 18.70
N THR A 456 -54.34 -65.55 19.92
CA THR A 456 -54.86 -66.17 21.14
C THR A 456 -56.35 -65.90 21.26
N LEU A 457 -56.77 -64.64 21.09
CA LEU A 457 -58.18 -64.25 21.08
C LEU A 457 -58.96 -65.02 20.01
N TYR A 458 -58.44 -65.07 18.79
CA TYR A 458 -59.05 -65.82 17.68
C TYR A 458 -59.22 -67.29 18.04
N ASN A 459 -58.17 -67.95 18.55
CA ASN A 459 -58.25 -69.36 18.95
C ASN A 459 -59.25 -69.57 20.09
N THR A 460 -59.31 -68.68 21.08
CA THR A 460 -60.31 -68.78 22.15
C THR A 460 -61.74 -68.59 21.64
N LEU A 461 -61.96 -67.65 20.71
CA LEU A 461 -63.26 -67.43 20.10
C LEU A 461 -63.68 -68.61 19.22
N GLU A 462 -62.75 -69.18 18.44
CA GLU A 462 -63.04 -70.35 17.64
C GLU A 462 -63.33 -71.56 18.54
N ASP A 463 -62.55 -71.79 19.60
CA ASP A 463 -62.82 -72.84 20.59
C ASP A 463 -64.21 -72.66 21.22
N THR A 464 -64.56 -71.47 21.70
CA THR A 464 -65.88 -71.19 22.29
C THR A 464 -67.01 -71.42 21.28
N LYS A 465 -66.84 -70.96 20.04
CA LYS A 465 -67.78 -71.22 18.94
C LYS A 465 -67.92 -72.73 18.68
N THR A 466 -66.83 -73.51 18.70
CA THR A 466 -66.92 -74.96 18.53
C THR A 466 -67.67 -75.63 19.68
N TYR A 467 -67.50 -75.17 20.93
CA TYR A 467 -68.25 -75.69 22.08
C TYR A 467 -69.73 -75.30 22.03
N LEU A 468 -70.05 -74.07 21.67
CA LEU A 468 -71.44 -73.61 21.46
C LEU A 468 -72.11 -74.40 20.33
N ASN A 469 -71.42 -74.63 19.22
CA ASN A 469 -71.95 -75.47 18.14
C ASN A 469 -72.21 -76.91 18.59
N LYS A 470 -71.33 -77.49 19.41
CA LYS A 470 -71.56 -78.81 20.01
C LYS A 470 -72.77 -78.80 20.95
N GLU A 471 -72.95 -77.74 21.74
CA GLU A 471 -74.10 -77.59 22.62
C GLU A 471 -75.41 -77.48 21.83
N VAL A 472 -75.44 -76.67 20.76
CA VAL A 472 -76.58 -76.58 19.85
C VAL A 472 -76.88 -77.93 19.18
N GLN A 473 -75.87 -78.63 18.68
CA GLN A 473 -76.04 -79.97 18.10
C GLN A 473 -76.61 -80.98 19.12
N LEU A 474 -76.15 -80.90 20.37
CA LEU A 474 -76.60 -81.75 21.45
C LEU A 474 -78.05 -81.44 21.82
N LEU A 475 -78.41 -80.16 21.93
CA LEU A 475 -79.79 -79.71 22.16
C LEU A 475 -80.73 -80.11 21.02
N ASN A 476 -80.29 -80.00 19.76
CA ASN A 476 -81.07 -80.45 18.61
C ASN A 476 -81.29 -81.97 18.65
N SER A 477 -80.24 -82.76 18.92
CA SER A 477 -80.37 -84.21 19.08
C SER A 477 -81.32 -84.61 20.20
N ILE A 478 -81.30 -83.86 21.31
CA ILE A 478 -82.25 -84.05 22.42
C ILE A 478 -83.66 -83.75 21.96
N HIS A 479 -83.88 -82.62 21.29
CA HIS A 479 -85.19 -82.16 20.83
C HIS A 479 -85.81 -83.16 19.85
N ASP A 480 -85.05 -83.58 18.84
CA ASP A 480 -85.50 -84.50 17.79
C ASP A 480 -85.84 -85.89 18.36
N ASN A 481 -85.05 -86.37 19.33
CA ASN A 481 -85.26 -87.69 19.94
C ASN A 481 -86.29 -87.69 21.08
N PHE A 482 -86.69 -86.52 21.60
CA PHE A 482 -87.53 -86.41 22.79
C PHE A 482 -88.91 -87.04 22.58
N GLN A 483 -89.55 -86.76 21.43
CA GLN A 483 -90.91 -87.23 21.14
C GLN A 483 -90.94 -88.76 20.99
N THR A 484 -89.92 -89.34 20.34
CA THR A 484 -89.73 -90.78 20.15
C THR A 484 -89.40 -91.48 21.46
N ALA A 485 -88.55 -90.88 22.29
CA ALA A 485 -88.17 -91.42 23.60
C ALA A 485 -89.36 -91.45 24.59
N MET A 486 -90.25 -90.46 24.52
CA MET A 486 -91.43 -90.37 25.39
C MET A 486 -92.59 -91.28 24.97
N SER A 487 -92.52 -91.92 23.79
CA SER A 487 -93.57 -92.82 23.29
C SER A 487 -93.73 -94.13 24.06
N SER A 488 -92.68 -94.60 24.75
CA SER A 488 -92.66 -95.87 25.48
C SER A 488 -91.81 -95.78 26.75
N PRO A 489 -92.22 -96.42 27.86
CA PRO A 489 -91.44 -96.41 29.10
C PRO A 489 -90.04 -97.04 28.96
N ALA A 490 -89.90 -98.06 28.10
CA ALA A 490 -88.58 -98.67 27.83
C ALA A 490 -87.66 -97.73 27.06
N ASN A 491 -88.19 -97.00 26.07
CA ASN A 491 -87.45 -96.00 25.30
C ASN A 491 -87.04 -94.81 26.18
N LYS A 492 -87.90 -94.43 27.13
CA LYS A 492 -87.61 -93.37 28.11
C LYS A 492 -86.43 -93.75 29.01
N GLU A 493 -86.36 -94.99 29.49
CA GLU A 493 -85.23 -95.44 30.32
C GLU A 493 -83.92 -95.50 29.52
N ALA A 494 -83.97 -95.95 28.25
CA ALA A 494 -82.81 -95.96 27.37
C ALA A 494 -82.29 -94.53 27.08
N PHE A 495 -83.19 -93.58 26.84
CA PHE A 495 -82.85 -92.17 26.64
C PHE A 495 -82.19 -91.54 27.88
N LEU A 496 -82.70 -91.83 29.09
CA LEU A 496 -82.09 -91.37 30.33
C LEU A 496 -80.66 -91.92 30.52
N LYS A 497 -80.44 -93.20 30.23
CA LYS A 497 -79.08 -93.79 30.27
C LYS A 497 -78.12 -93.14 29.27
N GLN A 498 -78.59 -92.81 28.06
CA GLN A 498 -77.79 -92.07 27.08
C GLN A 498 -77.46 -90.66 27.57
N PHE A 499 -78.39 -89.98 28.22
CA PHE A 499 -78.16 -88.67 28.83
C PHE A 499 -77.12 -88.71 29.94
N GLU A 500 -77.19 -89.69 30.83
CA GLU A 500 -76.19 -89.89 31.88
C GLU A 500 -74.80 -90.10 31.28
N GLN A 501 -74.69 -90.91 30.22
CA GLN A 501 -73.43 -91.11 29.50
C GLN A 501 -72.89 -89.81 28.86
N ILE A 502 -73.77 -88.99 28.27
CA ILE A 502 -73.39 -87.69 27.70
C ILE A 502 -72.86 -86.76 28.79
N VAL A 503 -73.58 -86.64 29.91
CA VAL A 503 -73.18 -85.81 31.05
C VAL A 503 -71.85 -86.28 31.62
N GLU A 504 -71.63 -87.58 31.73
CA GLU A 504 -70.36 -88.14 32.19
C GLU A 504 -69.22 -87.86 31.20
N GLY A 505 -69.46 -87.96 29.90
CA GLY A 505 -68.52 -87.54 28.86
C GLY A 505 -68.14 -86.06 28.95
N VAL A 506 -69.11 -85.17 29.22
CA VAL A 506 -68.84 -83.73 29.44
C VAL A 506 -67.99 -83.51 30.70
N LYS A 507 -68.29 -84.20 31.81
CA LYS A 507 -67.49 -84.14 33.05
C LYS A 507 -66.05 -84.59 32.82
N GLN A 508 -65.84 -85.68 32.08
CA GLN A 508 -64.51 -86.17 31.73
C GLN A 508 -63.75 -85.17 30.84
N ASN A 509 -64.42 -84.55 29.86
CA ASN A 509 -63.80 -83.54 29.01
C ASN A 509 -63.38 -82.29 29.80
N LYS A 510 -64.21 -81.85 30.76
CA LYS A 510 -63.85 -80.77 31.69
C LYS A 510 -62.61 -81.12 32.50
N ALA A 511 -62.55 -82.31 33.09
CA ALA A 511 -61.39 -82.74 33.87
C ALA A 511 -60.10 -82.79 33.04
N LYS A 512 -60.17 -83.26 31.78
CA LYS A 512 -59.03 -83.23 30.84
C LYS A 512 -58.58 -81.80 30.53
N ALA A 513 -59.51 -80.87 30.32
CA ALA A 513 -59.18 -79.46 30.07
C ALA A 513 -58.55 -78.79 31.30
N GLU A 514 -59.05 -79.06 32.51
CA GLU A 514 -58.49 -78.57 33.76
C GLU A 514 -57.05 -79.09 33.99
N LYS A 515 -56.81 -80.38 33.70
CA LYS A 515 -55.46 -80.96 33.79
C LYS A 515 -54.49 -80.26 32.84
N LYS A 516 -54.86 -80.07 31.57
CA LYS A 516 -54.03 -79.33 30.59
C LYS A 516 -53.74 -77.90 31.05
N LYS A 517 -54.74 -77.21 31.62
CA LYS A 517 -54.56 -75.86 32.19
C LYS A 517 -53.53 -75.86 33.32
N GLN A 518 -53.56 -76.85 34.21
CA GLN A 518 -52.58 -76.97 35.30
C GLN A 518 -51.16 -77.22 34.77
N GLU A 519 -51.01 -78.10 33.78
CA GLU A 519 -49.71 -78.38 33.13
C GLU A 519 -49.12 -77.13 32.49
N GLU A 520 -49.91 -76.36 31.73
CA GLU A 520 -49.45 -75.10 31.12
C GLU A 520 -49.16 -74.01 32.16
N LYS A 521 -49.91 -73.97 33.27
CA LYS A 521 -49.61 -73.07 34.39
C LYS A 521 -48.25 -73.39 35.02
N MET A 522 -47.96 -74.67 35.27
CA MET A 522 -46.66 -75.08 35.82
C MET A 522 -45.51 -74.73 34.87
N LYS A 523 -45.66 -74.95 33.57
CA LYS A 523 -44.65 -74.55 32.57
C LYS A 523 -44.44 -73.04 32.53
N ARG A 524 -45.52 -72.25 32.60
CA ARG A 524 -45.44 -70.79 32.67
C ARG A 524 -44.65 -70.33 33.90
N ASP A 525 -44.94 -70.92 35.06
CA ASP A 525 -44.29 -70.55 36.31
C ASP A 525 -42.78 -70.91 36.24
N GLN A 526 -42.42 -72.08 35.71
CA GLN A 526 -41.03 -72.47 35.45
C GLN A 526 -40.30 -71.49 34.51
N LEU A 527 -40.93 -71.07 33.41
CA LEU A 527 -40.35 -70.10 32.48
C LEU A 527 -40.22 -68.71 33.12
N SER A 528 -41.14 -68.34 34.01
CA SER A 528 -41.08 -67.08 34.76
C SER A 528 -39.87 -67.05 35.69
N ASP A 529 -39.62 -68.16 36.40
CA ASP A 529 -38.45 -68.27 37.29
C ASP A 529 -37.14 -68.21 36.49
N GLN A 530 -37.06 -68.94 35.37
CA GLN A 530 -35.90 -68.87 34.47
C GLN A 530 -35.67 -67.46 33.91
N HIS A 531 -36.74 -66.74 33.58
CA HIS A 531 -36.63 -65.36 33.11
C HIS A 531 -36.09 -64.43 34.20
N GLN A 532 -36.56 -64.59 35.44
CA GLN A 532 -36.09 -63.82 36.59
C GLN A 532 -34.59 -64.06 36.86
N ASP A 533 -34.14 -65.32 36.81
CA ASP A 533 -32.73 -65.69 36.94
C ASP A 533 -31.85 -65.01 35.87
N LEU A 534 -32.33 -64.97 34.63
CA LEU A 534 -31.62 -64.30 33.53
C LEU A 534 -31.55 -62.78 33.71
N ILE A 535 -32.60 -62.15 34.21
CA ILE A 535 -32.61 -60.72 34.55
C ILE A 535 -31.57 -60.44 35.64
N GLU A 536 -31.48 -61.29 36.67
CA GLU A 536 -30.50 -61.11 37.74
C GLU A 536 -29.06 -61.26 37.25
N LYS A 537 -28.80 -62.25 36.38
CA LYS A 537 -27.50 -62.38 35.70
C LYS A 537 -27.19 -61.13 34.87
N GLN A 538 -28.16 -60.62 34.11
CA GLN A 538 -27.98 -59.39 33.34
C GLN A 538 -27.63 -58.19 34.23
N ARG A 539 -28.32 -58.02 35.37
CA ARG A 539 -28.02 -56.97 36.35
C ARG A 539 -26.60 -57.12 36.91
N LEU A 540 -26.18 -58.35 37.22
CA LEU A 540 -24.83 -58.63 37.68
C LEU A 540 -23.78 -58.27 36.63
N TYR A 541 -23.99 -58.66 35.36
CA TYR A 541 -23.11 -58.28 34.26
C TYR A 541 -22.99 -56.75 34.09
N PHE A 542 -24.10 -56.01 34.18
CA PHE A 542 -24.04 -54.56 34.10
C PHE A 542 -23.27 -53.95 35.27
N LYS A 543 -23.45 -54.48 36.49
CA LYS A 543 -22.71 -54.05 37.68
C LYS A 543 -21.21 -54.31 37.52
N THR A 544 -20.81 -55.53 37.14
CA THR A 544 -19.39 -55.88 36.98
C THR A 544 -18.72 -55.09 35.86
N VAL A 545 -19.40 -54.84 34.74
CA VAL A 545 -18.87 -53.99 33.66
C VAL A 545 -18.71 -52.54 34.12
N LYS A 546 -19.63 -52.03 34.94
CA LYS A 546 -19.53 -50.67 35.49
C LYS A 546 -18.33 -50.57 36.43
N GLU A 547 -18.18 -51.51 37.36
CA GLU A 547 -17.04 -51.58 38.29
C GLU A 547 -15.72 -51.71 37.53
N PHE A 548 -15.66 -52.57 36.50
CA PHE A 548 -14.49 -52.70 35.64
C PHE A 548 -14.11 -51.39 34.94
N LYS A 549 -15.09 -50.66 34.39
CA LYS A 549 -14.84 -49.34 33.76
C LYS A 549 -14.32 -48.30 34.76
N GLU A 550 -14.82 -48.32 35.99
CA GLU A 550 -14.34 -47.43 37.05
C GLU A 550 -12.89 -47.76 37.43
N GLU A 551 -12.53 -49.04 37.55
CA GLU A 551 -11.15 -49.47 37.77
C GLU A 551 -10.22 -49.13 36.59
N CYS A 552 -10.66 -49.28 35.34
CA CYS A 552 -9.90 -48.83 34.18
C CYS A 552 -9.62 -47.32 34.23
N ARG A 553 -10.62 -46.51 34.59
CA ARG A 553 -10.46 -45.05 34.72
C ARG A 553 -9.50 -44.70 35.85
N LYS A 554 -9.56 -45.39 37.00
CA LYS A 554 -8.57 -45.22 38.08
C LYS A 554 -7.16 -45.55 37.60
N ASN A 555 -7.00 -46.64 36.85
CA ASN A 555 -5.70 -47.03 36.30
C ASN A 555 -5.16 -45.98 35.31
N GLU A 556 -6.00 -45.44 34.42
CA GLU A 556 -5.62 -44.34 33.53
C GLU A 556 -5.14 -43.10 34.30
N ILE A 557 -5.83 -42.72 35.38
CA ILE A 557 -5.43 -41.59 36.24
C ILE A 557 -4.10 -41.87 36.95
N LEU A 558 -3.88 -43.11 37.40
CA LEU A 558 -2.62 -43.50 38.03
C LEU A 558 -1.48 -43.47 37.02
N LEU A 559 -1.69 -44.00 35.80
CA LEU A 559 -0.73 -43.94 34.70
C LEU A 559 -0.41 -42.51 34.28
N SER A 560 -1.40 -41.61 34.25
CA SER A 560 -1.15 -40.20 33.93
C SER A 560 -0.28 -39.54 35.00
N LYS A 561 -0.55 -39.82 36.29
CA LYS A 561 0.27 -39.32 37.40
C LYS A 561 1.71 -39.83 37.34
N LEU A 562 1.88 -41.09 36.96
CA LEU A 562 3.19 -41.75 36.82
C LEU A 562 3.98 -41.27 35.60
N ARG A 563 3.32 -40.70 34.58
CA ARG A 563 3.98 -40.05 33.43
C ARG A 563 4.29 -38.57 33.66
N SER A 564 3.56 -37.92 34.56
CA SER A 564 3.72 -36.48 34.86
C SER A 564 4.69 -36.18 35.99
N GLY A 565 5.01 -37.17 36.83
CA GLY A 565 6.11 -37.13 37.80
C GLY A 565 7.30 -37.89 37.25
#